data_AF-A0A914FYW4-F1
#
_entry.id   AF-A0A914FYW4-F1
#
_cell.length_a   1.000
_cell.length_b   1.000
_cell.length_c   1.000
_cell.angle_alpha   90.00
_cell.angle_beta   90.00
_cell.angle_gamma   90.00
#
_symmetry.space_group_name_H-M   'P 1'
#
loop_
_entity.id
_entity.type
_entity.pdbx_description
1 polymer ?
#
loop_
_entity_poly.entity_id
_entity_poly.type
_entity_poly.pdbx_seq_one_letter_code
_entity_poly.pdbx_strand_id
1 'polypeptide(L)'
;MTSPFLRAYALQSIKVCHQRNIFAMGGMAAQIPIKHDERANEHALNLVRLDKEREANDGHDGTWVAHPDLVPIAQSIFDGVLSGPNQISKKLTNFEVTNKDLTAVPEGARTEEGLRRNISVTLGYLDHWLRGVGCVQLYSAMEDAATAEISRAQLWQWLRHEARLEDGRPIDHSMIKMTIAAETERMIIRSGSVVNKVQQASDLLEKFVFEKQLSDFLTLDAYDQLISDGK
;
A
#
# COMPACT_ATOMS: atom_id res chain seq x y z
N MET A 1 -2.29 6.73 -8.29
CA MET A 1 -2.30 8.16 -7.92
C MET A 1 -3.28 9.01 -8.74
N THR A 2 -4.42 8.45 -9.17
CA THR A 2 -5.37 9.15 -10.06
C THR A 2 -6.64 9.63 -9.35
N SER A 3 -6.90 9.15 -8.13
CA SER A 3 -7.98 9.69 -7.30
C SER A 3 -7.79 11.21 -7.11
N PRO A 4 -8.85 12.03 -7.15
CA PRO A 4 -8.74 13.49 -7.18
C PRO A 4 -7.81 14.08 -6.12
N PHE A 5 -7.93 13.64 -4.86
CA PHE A 5 -7.11 14.20 -3.77
C PHE A 5 -5.64 13.78 -3.85
N LEU A 6 -5.35 12.54 -4.28
CA LEU A 6 -3.97 12.08 -4.50
C LEU A 6 -3.33 12.74 -5.71
N ARG A 7 -4.13 13.03 -6.74
CA ARG A 7 -3.69 13.78 -7.91
C ARG A 7 -3.32 15.22 -7.54
N ALA A 8 -4.20 15.87 -6.77
CA ALA A 8 -3.96 17.18 -6.21
C ALA A 8 -2.69 17.21 -5.34
N TYR A 9 -2.52 16.22 -4.46
CA TYR A 9 -1.32 16.04 -3.64
C TYR A 9 -0.04 15.92 -4.48
N ALA A 10 -0.01 15.04 -5.49
CA ALA A 10 1.18 14.81 -6.31
C ALA A 10 1.63 16.09 -7.04
N LEU A 11 0.69 16.77 -7.72
CA LEU A 11 0.98 18.00 -8.45
C LEU A 11 1.39 19.15 -7.52
N GLN A 12 0.76 19.26 -6.35
CA GLN A 12 1.12 20.27 -5.36
C GLN A 12 2.52 20.04 -4.79
N SER A 13 2.89 18.78 -4.53
CA SER A 13 4.24 18.40 -4.10
C SER A 13 5.28 18.85 -5.11
N ILE A 14 5.07 18.54 -6.40
CA ILE A 14 5.94 18.99 -7.50
C ILE A 14 6.05 20.51 -7.54
N LYS A 15 4.90 21.23 -7.55
CA LYS A 15 4.86 22.70 -7.59
C LYS A 15 5.70 23.31 -6.46
N VAL A 16 5.48 22.86 -5.21
CA VAL A 16 6.16 23.41 -4.03
C VAL A 16 7.66 23.11 -4.04
N CYS A 17 8.05 21.86 -4.35
CA CYS A 17 9.46 21.48 -4.44
C CYS A 17 10.19 22.29 -5.52
N HIS A 18 9.61 22.36 -6.71
CA HIS A 18 10.26 23.03 -7.83
C HIS A 18 10.32 24.54 -7.61
N GLN A 19 9.30 25.19 -7.02
CA GLN A 19 9.38 26.60 -6.64
C GLN A 19 10.55 26.91 -5.69
N ARG A 20 10.99 25.91 -4.90
CA ARG A 20 12.13 26.01 -3.97
C ARG A 20 13.43 25.44 -4.54
N ASN A 21 13.45 25.08 -5.82
CA ASN A 21 14.59 24.47 -6.50
C ASN A 21 15.10 23.18 -5.83
N ILE A 22 14.19 22.36 -5.33
CA ILE A 22 14.49 21.04 -4.77
C ILE A 22 13.74 19.95 -5.54
N PHE A 23 14.16 18.70 -5.35
CA PHE A 23 13.61 17.55 -6.07
C PHE A 23 12.20 17.16 -5.55
N ALA A 24 11.33 16.73 -6.45
CA ALA A 24 10.05 16.09 -6.19
C ALA A 24 10.08 14.64 -6.68
N MET A 25 10.19 13.69 -5.76
CA MET A 25 10.22 12.25 -6.10
C MET A 25 8.81 11.68 -6.29
N GLY A 26 8.65 10.81 -7.29
CA GLY A 26 7.46 10.00 -7.53
C GLY A 26 7.31 8.85 -6.53
N GLY A 27 6.27 8.04 -6.71
CA GLY A 27 5.90 6.97 -5.80
C GLY A 27 6.61 5.63 -6.05
N MET A 28 6.29 4.66 -5.21
CA MET A 28 6.76 3.28 -5.31
C MET A 28 6.00 2.48 -6.37
N ALA A 29 6.70 1.71 -7.21
CA ALA A 29 6.15 0.53 -7.89
C ALA A 29 6.63 -0.74 -7.18
N ALA A 30 5.72 -1.37 -6.43
CA ALA A 30 6.02 -2.51 -5.58
C ALA A 30 5.93 -3.87 -6.29
N GLN A 31 5.53 -3.90 -7.57
CA GLN A 31 5.28 -5.13 -8.31
C GLN A 31 6.53 -6.00 -8.42
N ILE A 32 6.36 -7.30 -8.23
CA ILE A 32 7.39 -8.31 -8.45
C ILE A 32 7.01 -9.07 -9.72
N PRO A 33 7.92 -9.23 -10.70
CA PRO A 33 7.63 -9.95 -11.94
C PRO A 33 7.08 -11.36 -11.71
N ILE A 34 5.98 -11.68 -12.40
CA ILE A 34 5.26 -12.95 -12.26
C ILE A 34 5.78 -13.94 -13.31
N LYS A 35 6.80 -14.73 -12.95
CA LYS A 35 7.50 -15.61 -13.91
C LYS A 35 6.66 -16.75 -14.49
N HIS A 36 5.56 -17.11 -13.82
CA HIS A 36 4.77 -18.29 -14.16
C HIS A 36 3.44 -17.96 -14.87
N ASP A 37 3.16 -16.68 -15.09
CA ASP A 37 1.95 -16.20 -15.77
C ASP A 37 2.30 -14.95 -16.58
N GLU A 38 2.61 -15.15 -17.87
CA GLU A 38 3.04 -14.08 -18.77
C GLU A 38 1.97 -13.00 -18.92
N ARG A 39 0.69 -13.37 -18.96
CA ARG A 39 -0.41 -12.43 -19.15
C ARG A 39 -0.63 -11.57 -17.92
N ALA A 40 -0.62 -12.18 -16.72
CA ALA A 40 -0.69 -11.43 -15.48
C ALA A 40 0.54 -10.53 -15.29
N ASN A 41 1.73 -11.02 -15.67
CA ASN A 41 2.96 -10.25 -15.62
C ASN A 41 2.90 -9.03 -16.55
N GLU A 42 2.50 -9.22 -17.82
CA GLU A 42 2.39 -8.13 -18.77
C GLU A 42 1.38 -7.06 -18.31
N HIS A 43 0.24 -7.50 -17.77
CA HIS A 43 -0.75 -6.58 -17.21
C HIS A 43 -0.18 -5.77 -16.05
N ALA A 44 0.49 -6.42 -15.09
CA ALA A 44 1.11 -5.75 -13.95
C ALA A 44 2.21 -4.76 -14.39
N LEU A 45 3.07 -5.16 -15.32
CA LEU A 45 4.12 -4.29 -15.86
C LEU A 45 3.56 -3.11 -16.66
N ASN A 46 2.43 -3.29 -17.35
CA ASN A 46 1.76 -2.19 -18.05
C ASN A 46 1.21 -1.15 -17.05
N LEU A 47 0.65 -1.59 -15.92
CA LEU A 47 0.24 -0.67 -14.85
C LEU A 47 1.43 0.12 -14.29
N VAL A 48 2.59 -0.52 -14.10
CA VAL A 48 3.83 0.16 -13.70
C VAL A 48 4.21 1.21 -14.74
N ARG A 49 4.20 0.88 -16.04
CA ARG A 49 4.52 1.83 -17.11
C ARG A 49 3.61 3.05 -17.07
N LEU A 50 2.29 2.84 -17.06
CA LEU A 50 1.30 3.93 -17.03
C LEU A 50 1.47 4.83 -15.80
N ASP A 51 1.83 4.25 -14.65
CA ASP A 51 2.07 5.03 -13.44
C ASP A 51 3.37 5.84 -13.54
N LYS A 52 4.45 5.27 -14.07
CA LYS A 52 5.74 5.98 -14.23
C LYS A 52 5.71 7.02 -15.33
N GLU A 53 4.99 6.76 -16.42
CA GLU A 53 4.73 7.74 -17.47
C GLU A 53 3.97 8.94 -16.90
N ARG A 54 2.97 8.70 -16.06
CA ARG A 54 2.24 9.78 -15.39
C ARG A 54 3.17 10.61 -14.51
N GLU A 55 3.96 9.97 -13.65
CA GLU A 55 4.89 10.66 -12.76
C GLU A 55 5.91 11.52 -13.52
N ALA A 56 6.54 10.94 -14.54
CA ALA A 56 7.49 11.65 -15.40
C ALA A 56 6.81 12.84 -16.11
N ASN A 57 5.63 12.63 -16.69
CA ASN A 57 4.89 13.68 -17.39
C ASN A 57 4.31 14.75 -16.46
N ASP A 58 4.13 14.48 -15.17
CA ASP A 58 3.70 15.48 -14.20
C ASP A 58 4.81 16.45 -13.82
N GLY A 59 6.05 15.95 -13.80
CA GLY A 59 7.21 16.73 -13.38
C GLY A 59 8.02 16.11 -12.26
N HIS A 60 7.80 14.86 -11.86
CA HIS A 60 8.69 14.24 -10.87
C HIS A 60 10.13 14.12 -11.39
N ASP A 61 11.12 14.31 -10.53
CA ASP A 61 12.55 14.26 -10.89
C ASP A 61 13.11 12.82 -10.91
N GLY A 62 12.37 11.89 -10.32
CA GLY A 62 12.70 10.48 -10.27
C GLY A 62 11.57 9.67 -9.66
N THR A 63 11.75 8.37 -9.54
CA THR A 63 10.74 7.42 -9.06
C THR A 63 11.35 6.29 -8.24
N TRP A 64 10.53 5.56 -7.48
CA TRP A 64 10.93 4.35 -6.77
C TRP A 64 10.39 3.07 -7.41
N VAL A 65 11.18 2.00 -7.28
CA VAL A 65 10.82 0.62 -7.63
C VAL A 65 11.29 -0.32 -6.53
N ALA A 66 10.54 -1.39 -6.26
CA ALA A 66 10.89 -2.35 -5.20
C ALA A 66 11.69 -3.56 -5.71
N HIS A 67 11.80 -3.75 -7.03
CA HIS A 67 12.48 -4.89 -7.64
C HIS A 67 13.44 -4.44 -8.75
N PRO A 68 14.67 -5.00 -8.84
CA PRO A 68 15.66 -4.63 -9.85
C PRO A 68 15.15 -4.73 -11.29
N ASP A 69 14.34 -5.74 -11.61
CA ASP A 69 13.77 -5.93 -12.96
C ASP A 69 12.85 -4.78 -13.40
N LEU A 70 12.37 -3.94 -12.49
CA LEU A 70 11.59 -2.75 -12.82
C LEU A 70 12.47 -1.53 -13.13
N VAL A 71 13.77 -1.56 -12.82
CA VAL A 71 14.70 -0.45 -13.05
C VAL A 71 14.77 -0.07 -14.54
N PRO A 72 14.96 -1.01 -15.49
CA PRO A 72 15.01 -0.64 -16.91
C PRO A 72 13.71 -0.01 -17.42
N ILE A 73 12.57 -0.45 -16.91
CA ILE A 73 11.26 0.08 -17.27
C ILE A 73 11.14 1.54 -16.79
N ALA A 74 11.35 1.76 -15.50
CA ALA A 74 11.30 3.10 -14.92
C ALA A 74 12.33 4.05 -15.58
N GLN A 75 13.56 3.58 -15.77
CA GLN A 75 14.62 4.36 -16.37
C GLN A 75 14.27 4.79 -17.80
N SER A 76 13.82 3.85 -18.66
CA SER A 76 13.48 4.18 -20.06
C SER A 76 12.38 5.24 -20.18
N ILE A 77 11.41 5.24 -19.26
CA ILE A 77 10.33 6.23 -19.22
C ILE A 77 10.87 7.62 -18.85
N PHE A 78 11.72 7.69 -17.82
CA PHE A 78 12.30 8.96 -17.41
C PHE A 78 13.29 9.49 -18.45
N ASP A 79 14.15 8.63 -19.02
CA ASP A 79 15.07 9.00 -20.11
C ASP A 79 14.33 9.57 -21.33
N GLY A 80 13.09 9.12 -21.59
CA GLY A 80 12.25 9.62 -22.68
C GLY A 80 11.64 11.01 -22.44
N VAL A 81 11.55 11.47 -21.19
CA VAL A 81 10.92 12.75 -20.81
C VAL A 81 11.96 13.78 -20.35
N LEU A 82 13.03 13.34 -19.69
CA LEU A 82 14.07 14.18 -19.13
C LEU A 82 14.92 14.83 -20.22
N SER A 83 14.95 16.17 -20.26
CA SER A 83 15.88 16.93 -21.11
C SER A 83 17.25 17.20 -20.45
N GLY A 84 17.47 16.67 -19.25
CA GLY A 84 18.63 16.93 -18.39
C GLY A 84 18.60 16.03 -17.15
N PRO A 85 19.36 16.33 -16.08
CA PRO A 85 19.46 15.44 -14.91
C PRO A 85 18.20 15.41 -14.03
N ASN A 86 17.26 16.33 -14.22
CA ASN A 86 16.03 16.46 -13.43
C ASN A 86 15.02 17.41 -14.13
N GLN A 87 13.84 17.60 -13.54
CA GLN A 87 12.73 18.44 -14.02
C GLN A 87 12.44 19.67 -13.15
N ILE A 88 13.38 20.10 -12.29
CA ILE A 88 13.19 21.26 -11.37
C ILE A 88 12.72 22.53 -12.08
N SER A 89 13.05 22.70 -13.36
CA SER A 89 12.61 23.84 -14.19
C SER A 89 11.11 23.86 -14.45
N LYS A 90 10.41 22.73 -14.32
CA LYS A 90 8.96 22.59 -14.53
C LYS A 90 8.18 23.05 -13.30
N LYS A 91 7.96 24.35 -13.17
CA LYS A 91 7.40 24.98 -11.96
C LYS A 91 5.90 24.80 -11.72
N LEU A 92 5.14 24.27 -12.68
CA LEU A 92 3.67 24.15 -12.62
C LEU A 92 2.96 25.47 -12.21
N THR A 93 3.38 26.61 -12.76
CA THR A 93 2.89 27.95 -12.36
C THR A 93 1.39 28.16 -12.55
N ASN A 94 0.77 27.40 -13.46
CA ASN A 94 -0.66 27.53 -13.77
C ASN A 94 -1.53 26.51 -13.01
N PHE A 95 -0.92 25.64 -12.20
CA PHE A 95 -1.65 24.67 -11.39
C PHE A 95 -2.02 25.32 -10.05
N GLU A 96 -3.31 25.36 -9.72
CA GLU A 96 -3.79 25.81 -8.42
C GLU A 96 -4.60 24.69 -7.75
N VAL A 97 -4.51 24.61 -6.43
CA VAL A 97 -5.16 23.58 -5.62
C VAL A 97 -5.70 24.20 -4.34
N THR A 98 -6.86 23.71 -3.89
CA THR A 98 -7.47 24.13 -2.63
C THR A 98 -7.36 23.05 -1.58
N ASN A 99 -7.55 23.42 -0.31
CA ASN A 99 -7.66 22.43 0.78
C ASN A 99 -8.82 21.44 0.55
N LYS A 100 -9.87 21.87 -0.15
CA LYS A 100 -11.00 20.99 -0.50
C LYS A 100 -10.58 19.91 -1.50
N ASP A 101 -9.73 20.24 -2.46
CA ASP A 101 -9.22 19.27 -3.43
C ASP A 101 -8.32 18.23 -2.73
N LEU A 102 -7.47 18.67 -1.81
CA LEU A 102 -6.57 17.80 -1.02
C LEU A 102 -7.30 16.90 -0.01
N THR A 103 -8.54 17.23 0.34
CA THR A 103 -9.36 16.51 1.33
C THR A 103 -10.61 15.87 0.72
N ALA A 104 -10.72 15.86 -0.61
CA ALA A 104 -11.82 15.22 -1.31
C ALA A 104 -11.83 13.71 -1.02
N VAL A 105 -12.97 13.20 -0.54
CA VAL A 105 -13.13 11.78 -0.23
C VAL A 105 -13.05 10.97 -1.54
N PRO A 106 -12.20 9.94 -1.64
CA PRO A 106 -12.14 9.10 -2.82
C PRO A 106 -13.44 8.33 -3.02
N GLU A 107 -13.89 8.24 -4.26
CA GLU A 107 -15.01 7.38 -4.66
C GLU A 107 -14.53 5.96 -4.93
N GLY A 108 -15.38 4.98 -4.61
CA GLY A 108 -15.09 3.56 -4.83
C GLY A 108 -16.03 2.65 -4.05
N ALA A 109 -16.01 1.37 -4.43
CA ALA A 109 -16.76 0.32 -3.76
C ALA A 109 -15.95 -0.28 -2.60
N ARG A 110 -16.67 -0.75 -1.57
CA ARG A 110 -16.12 -1.62 -0.52
C ARG A 110 -16.51 -3.05 -0.88
N THR A 111 -15.57 -3.84 -1.37
CA THR A 111 -15.85 -5.20 -1.85
C THR A 111 -15.48 -6.24 -0.80
N GLU A 112 -16.10 -7.42 -0.82
CA GLU A 112 -15.70 -8.53 0.07
C GLU A 112 -14.25 -8.93 -0.20
N GLU A 113 -13.86 -8.95 -1.49
CA GLU A 113 -12.49 -9.25 -1.90
C GLU A 113 -11.49 -8.25 -1.29
N GLY A 114 -11.80 -6.95 -1.29
CA GLY A 114 -10.96 -5.92 -0.69
C GLY A 114 -10.84 -6.07 0.83
N LEU A 115 -11.94 -6.37 1.51
CA LEU A 115 -11.94 -6.67 2.94
C LEU A 115 -11.03 -7.87 3.26
N ARG A 116 -11.19 -8.95 2.51
CA ARG A 116 -10.42 -10.19 2.68
C ARG A 116 -8.95 -9.99 2.34
N ARG A 117 -8.65 -9.19 1.31
CA ARG A 117 -7.31 -8.76 0.93
C ARG A 117 -6.63 -8.01 2.07
N ASN A 118 -7.30 -7.01 2.67
CA ASN A 118 -6.74 -6.23 3.78
C ASN A 118 -6.39 -7.10 4.99
N ILE A 119 -7.29 -8.01 5.37
CA ILE A 119 -7.03 -8.99 6.44
C ILE A 119 -5.80 -9.84 6.10
N SER A 120 -5.78 -10.38 4.88
CA SER A 120 -4.74 -11.31 4.47
C SER A 120 -3.36 -10.65 4.26
N VAL A 121 -3.31 -9.39 3.82
CA VAL A 121 -2.05 -8.60 3.81
C VAL A 121 -1.55 -8.40 5.23
N THR A 122 -2.43 -7.95 6.13
CA THR A 122 -2.02 -7.58 7.49
C THR A 122 -1.53 -8.81 8.26
N LEU A 123 -2.25 -9.93 8.18
CA LEU A 123 -1.83 -11.22 8.77
C LEU A 123 -0.47 -11.66 8.22
N GLY A 124 -0.33 -11.66 6.89
CA GLY A 124 0.91 -12.08 6.23
C GLY A 124 2.09 -11.18 6.61
N TYR A 125 1.89 -9.87 6.66
CA TYR A 125 2.92 -8.92 7.05
C TYR A 125 3.33 -9.09 8.52
N LEU A 126 2.37 -9.13 9.45
CA LEU A 126 2.64 -9.30 10.88
C LEU A 126 3.34 -10.63 11.18
N ASP A 127 2.95 -11.73 10.52
CA ASP A 127 3.65 -13.01 10.65
C ASP A 127 5.15 -12.90 10.31
N HIS A 128 5.48 -12.22 9.21
CA HIS A 128 6.87 -12.01 8.81
C HIS A 128 7.59 -11.03 9.73
N TRP A 129 6.90 -9.95 10.12
CA TRP A 129 7.45 -8.92 10.98
C TRP A 129 7.82 -9.51 12.36
N LEU A 130 6.95 -10.33 12.96
CA LEU A 130 7.20 -11.07 14.22
C LEU A 130 8.31 -12.11 14.09
N ARG A 131 8.68 -12.48 12.87
CA ARG A 131 9.84 -13.33 12.58
C ARG A 131 11.11 -12.54 12.34
N GLY A 132 11.07 -11.21 12.34
CA GLY A 132 12.19 -10.30 12.12
C GLY A 132 12.36 -9.86 10.66
N VAL A 133 11.33 -10.01 9.83
CA VAL A 133 11.37 -9.68 8.39
C VAL A 133 10.34 -8.59 8.08
N GLY A 134 10.82 -7.37 7.82
CA GLY A 134 9.96 -6.20 7.57
C GLY A 134 9.69 -5.87 6.09
N CYS A 135 10.33 -6.58 5.15
CA CYS A 135 10.17 -6.43 3.71
C CYS A 135 9.71 -7.78 3.14
N VAL A 136 8.46 -7.85 2.66
CA VAL A 136 7.75 -9.12 2.51
C VAL A 136 7.12 -9.24 1.13
N GLN A 137 7.40 -10.34 0.42
CA GLN A 137 6.69 -10.64 -0.81
C GLN A 137 5.30 -11.21 -0.49
N LEU A 138 4.23 -10.45 -0.78
CA LEU A 138 2.85 -10.89 -0.67
C LEU A 138 2.12 -10.60 -1.98
N TYR A 139 1.49 -11.62 -2.58
CA TYR A 139 0.64 -11.48 -3.78
C TYR A 139 1.31 -10.73 -4.94
N SER A 140 2.57 -11.10 -5.23
CA SER A 140 3.36 -10.49 -6.30
C SER A 140 3.66 -9.00 -6.10
N ALA A 141 3.60 -8.52 -4.86
CA ALA A 141 4.09 -7.20 -4.46
C ALA A 141 5.10 -7.33 -3.31
N MET A 142 6.06 -6.41 -3.27
CA MET A 142 6.94 -6.22 -2.14
C MET A 142 6.27 -5.26 -1.15
N GLU A 143 5.80 -5.79 -0.04
CA GLU A 143 5.05 -5.06 0.97
C GLU A 143 5.96 -4.64 2.14
N ASP A 144 5.66 -3.48 2.69
CA ASP A 144 6.26 -2.94 3.91
C ASP A 144 5.16 -2.67 4.97
N ALA A 145 5.55 -2.02 6.07
CA ALA A 145 4.63 -1.72 7.17
C ALA A 145 3.45 -0.85 6.71
N ALA A 146 3.64 0.07 5.76
CA ALA A 146 2.60 0.99 5.34
C ALA A 146 1.43 0.25 4.68
N THR A 147 1.68 -0.86 3.98
CA THR A 147 0.61 -1.70 3.41
C THR A 147 -0.23 -2.35 4.50
N ALA A 148 0.38 -2.85 5.56
CA ALA A 148 -0.34 -3.39 6.71
C ALA A 148 -1.10 -2.29 7.48
N GLU A 149 -0.50 -1.10 7.61
CA GLU A 149 -1.13 0.06 8.27
C GLU A 149 -2.41 0.52 7.56
N ILE A 150 -2.35 0.74 6.24
CA ILE A 150 -3.55 1.15 5.50
C ILE A 150 -4.62 0.05 5.54
N SER A 151 -4.21 -1.22 5.47
CA SER A 151 -5.11 -2.37 5.52
C SER A 151 -5.87 -2.44 6.85
N ARG A 152 -5.18 -2.35 7.99
CA ARG A 152 -5.84 -2.36 9.31
C ARG A 152 -6.67 -1.10 9.56
N ALA A 153 -6.20 0.07 9.12
CA ALA A 153 -6.90 1.33 9.30
C ALA A 153 -8.22 1.36 8.51
N GLN A 154 -8.25 0.79 7.30
CA GLN A 154 -9.48 0.63 6.53
C GLN A 154 -10.49 -0.29 7.24
N LEU A 155 -10.05 -1.44 7.76
CA LEU A 155 -10.91 -2.36 8.51
C LEU A 155 -11.50 -1.70 9.76
N TRP A 156 -10.65 -1.02 10.54
CA TRP A 156 -11.06 -0.26 11.72
C TRP A 156 -12.07 0.84 11.35
N GLN A 157 -11.79 1.63 10.31
CA GLN A 157 -12.66 2.71 9.87
C GLN A 157 -14.03 2.18 9.41
N TRP A 158 -14.05 1.09 8.64
CA TRP A 158 -15.29 0.49 8.15
C TRP A 158 -16.15 -0.03 9.29
N LEU A 159 -15.55 -0.71 10.26
CA LEU A 159 -16.28 -1.17 11.45
C LEU A 159 -16.80 0.01 12.28
N ARG A 160 -15.94 1.01 12.54
CA ARG A 160 -16.26 2.17 13.38
C ARG A 160 -17.43 3.00 12.85
N HIS A 161 -17.55 3.09 11.53
CA HIS A 161 -18.57 3.89 10.85
C HIS A 161 -19.70 3.04 10.25
N GLU A 162 -19.85 1.78 10.69
CA GLU A 162 -20.93 0.88 10.27
C GLU A 162 -21.07 0.79 8.74
N ALA A 163 -19.92 0.73 8.07
CA ALA A 163 -19.85 0.70 6.63
C ALA A 163 -20.48 -0.58 6.07
N ARG A 164 -20.92 -0.51 4.80
CA ARG A 164 -21.48 -1.63 4.08
C ARG A 164 -20.62 -2.00 2.89
N LEU A 165 -20.57 -3.30 2.61
CA LEU A 165 -20.07 -3.81 1.35
C LEU A 165 -20.96 -3.33 0.20
N GLU A 166 -20.46 -3.40 -1.03
CA GLU A 166 -21.17 -3.01 -2.24
C GLU A 166 -22.47 -3.80 -2.46
N ASP A 167 -22.55 -5.04 -1.95
CA ASP A 167 -23.75 -5.87 -1.97
C ASP A 167 -24.73 -5.58 -0.81
N GLY A 168 -24.43 -4.57 0.01
CA GLY A 168 -25.29 -4.09 1.09
C GLY A 168 -25.09 -4.78 2.43
N ARG A 169 -24.32 -5.88 2.52
CA ARG A 169 -24.03 -6.54 3.81
C ARG A 169 -23.27 -5.58 4.73
N PRO A 170 -23.62 -5.51 6.02
CA PRO A 170 -22.88 -4.69 6.98
C PRO A 170 -21.50 -5.28 7.26
N ILE A 171 -20.49 -4.42 7.39
CA ILE A 171 -19.16 -4.79 7.87
C ILE A 171 -19.20 -4.71 9.40
N ASP A 172 -19.58 -5.82 10.04
CA ASP A 172 -19.72 -5.92 11.48
C ASP A 172 -18.61 -6.78 12.13
N HIS A 173 -18.65 -6.87 13.46
CA HIS A 173 -17.70 -7.67 14.23
C HIS A 173 -17.70 -9.15 13.80
N SER A 174 -18.87 -9.71 13.47
CA SER A 174 -18.99 -11.12 13.11
C SER A 174 -18.33 -11.38 11.77
N MET A 175 -18.61 -10.54 10.76
CA MET A 175 -17.99 -10.63 9.44
C MET A 175 -16.47 -10.56 9.53
N ILE A 176 -15.93 -9.58 10.27
CA ILE A 176 -14.48 -9.41 10.42
C ILE A 176 -13.86 -10.62 11.13
N LYS A 177 -14.41 -11.05 12.27
CA LYS A 177 -13.86 -12.21 13.02
C LYS A 177 -13.88 -13.49 12.21
N MET A 178 -14.99 -13.79 11.55
CA MET A 178 -15.10 -14.97 10.69
C MET A 178 -14.10 -14.92 9.54
N THR A 179 -13.88 -13.73 8.96
CA THR A 179 -12.91 -13.58 7.87
C THR A 179 -11.47 -13.72 8.35
N ILE A 180 -11.12 -13.14 9.51
CA ILE A 180 -9.81 -13.31 10.15
C ILE A 180 -9.56 -14.80 10.42
N ALA A 181 -10.50 -15.49 11.06
CA ALA A 181 -10.37 -16.91 11.35
C ALA A 181 -10.16 -17.76 10.08
N ALA A 182 -10.95 -17.51 9.03
CA ALA A 182 -10.83 -18.22 7.77
C ALA A 182 -9.48 -17.96 7.07
N GLU A 183 -8.93 -16.74 7.14
CA GLU A 183 -7.61 -16.42 6.57
C GLU A 183 -6.46 -16.95 7.40
N THR A 184 -6.56 -16.90 8.72
CA THR A 184 -5.61 -17.52 9.64
C THR A 184 -5.51 -19.03 9.38
N GLU A 185 -6.64 -19.73 9.31
CA GLU A 185 -6.67 -21.17 9.00
C GLU A 185 -6.04 -21.46 7.63
N ARG A 186 -6.42 -20.70 6.59
CA ARG A 186 -5.85 -20.84 5.25
C ARG A 186 -4.33 -20.67 5.24
N MET A 187 -3.81 -19.66 5.95
CA MET A 187 -2.37 -19.41 6.04
C MET A 187 -1.64 -20.52 6.80
N ILE A 188 -2.20 -20.99 7.92
CA ILE A 188 -1.62 -22.10 8.68
C ILE A 188 -1.55 -23.36 7.82
N ILE A 189 -2.63 -23.72 7.13
CA ILE A 189 -2.66 -24.88 6.22
C ILE A 189 -1.59 -24.73 5.13
N ARG A 190 -1.49 -23.55 4.50
CA ARG A 190 -0.49 -23.27 3.45
C ARG A 190 0.94 -23.33 3.98
N SER A 191 1.17 -22.92 5.22
CA SER A 191 2.50 -22.95 5.86
C SER A 191 2.95 -24.37 6.19
N GLY A 192 2.02 -25.31 6.41
CA GLY A 192 2.33 -26.68 6.79
C GLY A 192 3.17 -26.73 8.06
N SER A 193 4.29 -27.44 8.03
CA SER A 193 5.22 -27.58 9.16
C SER A 193 6.21 -26.42 9.31
N VAL A 194 6.12 -25.38 8.47
CA VAL A 194 7.03 -24.23 8.53
C VAL A 194 6.71 -23.40 9.77
N VAL A 195 7.76 -23.03 10.51
CA VAL A 195 7.65 -22.14 11.68
C VAL A 195 7.02 -20.82 11.26
N ASN A 196 5.90 -20.50 11.88
CA ASN A 196 5.14 -19.29 11.63
C ASN A 196 4.64 -18.69 12.95
N LYS A 197 4.18 -17.44 12.86
CA LYS A 197 3.61 -16.63 13.94
C LYS A 197 2.19 -16.17 13.56
N VAL A 198 1.50 -16.91 12.68
CA VAL A 198 0.20 -16.51 12.11
C VAL A 198 -0.84 -16.35 13.21
N GLN A 199 -0.85 -17.21 14.22
CA GLN A 199 -1.78 -17.06 15.35
C GLN A 199 -1.54 -15.75 16.12
N GLN A 200 -0.29 -15.42 16.44
CA GLN A 200 0.03 -14.14 17.10
C GLN A 200 -0.32 -12.94 16.22
N ALA A 201 -0.07 -13.04 14.91
CA ALA A 201 -0.48 -12.03 13.94
C ALA A 201 -2.00 -11.84 13.91
N SER A 202 -2.78 -12.92 14.03
CA SER A 202 -4.24 -12.91 14.12
C SER A 202 -4.71 -12.19 15.38
N ASP A 203 -4.10 -12.48 16.53
CA ASP A 203 -4.46 -11.85 17.81
C ASP A 203 -4.18 -10.33 17.77
N LEU A 204 -3.04 -9.92 17.20
CA LEU A 204 -2.72 -8.51 16.99
C LEU A 204 -3.69 -7.83 16.02
N LEU A 205 -4.00 -8.46 14.89
CA LEU A 205 -4.95 -7.90 13.93
C LEU A 205 -6.33 -7.68 14.57
N GLU A 206 -6.85 -8.66 15.33
CA GLU A 206 -8.11 -8.48 16.04
C GLU A 206 -8.05 -7.31 17.03
N LYS A 207 -6.97 -7.19 17.81
CA LYS A 207 -6.74 -6.05 18.70
C LYS A 207 -6.84 -4.72 17.94
N PHE A 208 -6.10 -4.58 16.84
CA PHE A 208 -6.04 -3.33 16.06
C PHE A 208 -7.35 -2.97 15.36
N VAL A 209 -8.16 -3.96 14.97
CA VAL A 209 -9.43 -3.67 14.30
C VAL A 209 -10.53 -3.34 15.30
N PHE A 210 -10.47 -3.89 16.52
CA PHE A 210 -11.51 -3.73 17.55
C PHE A 210 -11.19 -2.71 18.65
N GLU A 211 -10.04 -2.06 18.59
CA GLU A 211 -9.69 -0.98 19.51
C GLU A 211 -10.64 0.21 19.43
N LYS A 212 -10.92 0.84 20.57
CA LYS A 212 -11.84 1.99 20.64
C LYS A 212 -11.29 3.23 19.91
N GLN A 213 -9.97 3.38 19.92
CA GLN A 213 -9.24 4.45 19.25
C GLN A 213 -8.20 3.79 18.38
N LEU A 214 -8.09 4.23 17.13
CA LEU A 214 -7.07 3.74 16.21
C LEU A 214 -5.70 4.09 16.77
N SER A 215 -4.89 3.08 17.09
CA SER A 215 -3.50 3.24 17.50
C SER A 215 -2.70 3.88 16.38
N ASP A 216 -1.73 4.72 16.72
CA ASP A 216 -0.96 5.48 15.72
C ASP A 216 -0.16 4.56 14.79
N PHE A 217 0.48 3.52 15.35
CA PHE A 217 1.30 2.58 14.59
C PHE A 217 1.16 1.14 15.12
N LEU A 218 0.93 0.19 14.21
CA LEU A 218 0.91 -1.24 14.54
C LEU A 218 2.26 -1.74 15.03
N THR A 219 3.35 -1.08 14.62
CA THR A 219 4.72 -1.49 14.91
C THR A 219 5.07 -1.34 16.38
N LEU A 220 4.40 -0.48 17.15
CA LEU A 220 4.68 -0.32 18.58
C LEU A 220 4.37 -1.61 19.35
N ASP A 221 3.14 -2.11 19.19
CA ASP A 221 2.70 -3.35 19.83
C ASP A 221 3.42 -4.58 19.28
N ALA A 222 3.65 -4.60 17.95
CA ALA A 222 4.39 -5.69 17.34
C ALA A 222 5.84 -5.72 17.88
N TYR A 223 6.47 -4.57 18.07
CA TYR A 223 7.83 -4.44 18.59
C TYR A 223 7.99 -4.94 20.02
N ASP A 224 7.02 -4.65 20.89
CA ASP A 224 7.00 -5.23 22.24
C ASP A 224 7.00 -6.76 22.19
N GLN A 225 6.25 -7.36 21.26
CA GLN A 225 6.21 -8.81 21.09
C GLN A 225 7.53 -9.37 20.55
N LEU A 226 8.16 -8.70 19.58
CA LEU A 226 9.46 -9.12 19.04
C LEU A 226 10.55 -9.12 20.12
N ILE A 227 10.62 -8.04 20.91
CA ILE A 227 11.59 -7.93 22.01
C ILE A 227 11.32 -8.99 23.08
N SER A 228 10.04 -9.24 23.41
CA SER A 228 9.68 -10.26 24.41
C SER A 228 10.14 -11.67 24.03
N ASP A 229 10.24 -11.94 22.73
CA ASP A 229 10.77 -13.18 22.16
C ASP A 229 12.31 -13.22 22.11
N GLY A 230 13.00 -12.19 22.61
CA GLY A 230 14.46 -12.09 22.66
C GLY A 230 15.11 -11.79 21.31
N LYS A 231 14.38 -11.17 20.38
CA LYS A 231 14.84 -10.79 19.04
C LYS A 231 15.09 -9.29 18.90
#